data_AF-A0A946BXX1-F1
#
_entry.id   AF-A0A946BXX1-F1
#
_cell.length_a   1.000
_cell.length_b   1.000
_cell.length_c   1.000
_cell.angle_alpha   90.00
_cell.angle_beta   90.00
_cell.angle_gamma   90.00
#
_symmetry.space_group_name_H-M   'P 1'
#
loop_
_entity.id
_entity.type
_entity.pdbx_description
1 polymer ?
#
loop_
_entity_poly.entity_id
_entity_poly.type
_entity_poly.pdbx_seq_one_letter_code
_entity_poly.pdbx_strand_id
1 'polypeptide(L)'
;MSSQITTALITTMVVTWLTTASGALAETLITNARIIDGTGAPAVLGSVRLSGDRITALGDLAADDADHIIDANGLVLAPGMIADLVLFNPDTVTDRATTGEPFAPSEGIHSVWVAGEWVLQEGEVSETFPGRVIRRTSAQP
;
A
#
# COMPACT_ATOMS: atom_id res chain seq x y z
N MET A 1 58.49 -44.12 -30.77
CA MET A 1 58.63 -42.65 -30.83
C MET A 1 57.34 -42.04 -30.35
N SER A 2 57.42 -41.29 -29.23
CA SER A 2 56.50 -40.32 -28.59
C SER A 2 55.00 -40.40 -28.87
N SER A 3 54.08 -40.34 -27.90
CA SER A 3 53.99 -39.36 -26.81
C SER A 3 52.88 -39.81 -25.84
N GLN A 4 53.17 -39.99 -24.55
CA GLN A 4 52.76 -39.14 -23.40
C GLN A 4 51.26 -39.14 -23.03
N ILE A 5 51.06 -39.61 -21.80
CA ILE A 5 49.98 -39.44 -20.82
C ILE A 5 49.42 -38.01 -20.79
N THR A 6 48.10 -37.81 -20.62
CA THR A 6 47.54 -36.72 -19.78
C THR A 6 46.09 -37.02 -19.38
N THR A 7 45.93 -37.32 -18.09
CA THR A 7 44.69 -37.20 -17.31
C THR A 7 44.46 -35.72 -16.96
N ALA A 8 43.26 -35.18 -17.21
CA ALA A 8 42.80 -33.91 -16.63
C ALA A 8 41.25 -33.96 -16.54
N LEU A 9 40.71 -34.36 -15.38
CA LEU A 9 40.20 -33.49 -14.31
C LEU A 9 39.00 -32.61 -14.73
N ILE A 10 37.86 -33.06 -14.21
CA ILE A 10 36.55 -32.41 -14.11
C ILE A 10 36.71 -31.02 -13.52
N THR A 11 36.22 -29.99 -14.19
CA THR A 11 35.76 -28.75 -13.54
C THR A 11 34.60 -28.19 -14.35
N THR A 12 33.40 -28.69 -14.04
CA THR A 12 32.15 -28.07 -14.47
C THR A 12 32.05 -26.71 -13.78
N MET A 13 32.34 -25.65 -14.53
CA MET A 13 32.14 -24.27 -14.08
C MET A 13 30.64 -23.98 -14.07
N VAL A 14 29.97 -24.33 -12.97
CA VAL A 14 28.62 -23.84 -12.67
C VAL A 14 28.78 -22.35 -12.36
N VAL A 15 28.53 -21.51 -13.36
CA VAL A 15 28.26 -20.10 -13.14
C VAL A 15 26.88 -20.03 -12.50
N THR A 16 26.84 -20.14 -11.18
CA THR A 16 25.65 -19.84 -10.41
C THR A 16 25.44 -18.34 -10.51
N TRP A 17 24.52 -17.90 -11.35
CA TRP A 17 23.98 -16.55 -11.25
C TRP A 17 23.30 -16.47 -9.89
N LEU A 18 23.98 -15.87 -8.90
CA LEU A 18 23.30 -15.37 -7.73
C LEU A 18 22.56 -14.13 -8.18
N THR A 19 21.40 -14.31 -8.81
CA THR A 19 20.42 -13.23 -8.96
C THR A 19 20.04 -12.87 -7.55
N THR A 20 20.63 -11.79 -7.03
CA THR A 20 20.08 -11.15 -5.85
C THR A 20 18.71 -10.69 -6.31
N ALA A 21 17.66 -11.40 -5.91
CA ALA A 21 16.33 -10.83 -5.93
C ALA A 21 16.46 -9.61 -5.02
N SER A 22 16.61 -8.43 -5.64
CA SER A 22 16.38 -7.20 -4.92
C SER A 22 14.95 -7.35 -4.45
N GLY A 23 14.77 -7.56 -3.15
CA GLY A 23 13.47 -7.51 -2.53
C GLY A 23 12.98 -6.08 -2.70
N ALA A 24 12.48 -5.75 -3.89
CA ALA A 24 11.51 -4.69 -4.04
C ALA A 24 10.37 -5.16 -3.16
N LEU A 25 10.29 -4.58 -1.96
CA LEU A 25 9.15 -4.79 -1.09
C LEU A 25 7.92 -4.56 -1.96
N ALA A 26 6.99 -5.52 -1.98
CA ALA A 26 5.80 -5.41 -2.82
C ALA A 26 5.17 -4.03 -2.60
N GLU A 27 5.20 -3.21 -3.65
CA GLU A 27 4.64 -1.87 -3.60
C GLU A 27 3.12 -1.98 -3.76
N THR A 28 2.37 -1.04 -3.20
CA THR A 28 0.93 -0.97 -3.47
C THR A 28 0.69 0.08 -4.53
N LEU A 29 0.07 -0.31 -5.64
CA LEU A 29 -0.36 0.59 -6.69
C LEU A 29 -1.87 0.75 -6.66
N ILE A 30 -2.34 1.95 -6.31
CA ILE A 30 -3.75 2.31 -6.38
C ILE A 30 -3.99 2.97 -7.72
N THR A 31 -4.87 2.40 -8.53
CA THR A 31 -5.15 2.83 -9.90
C THR A 31 -6.52 3.48 -10.03
N ASN A 32 -6.72 4.31 -11.04
CA ASN A 32 -8.03 4.90 -11.39
C ASN A 32 -8.71 5.72 -10.28
N ALA A 33 -7.94 6.24 -9.32
CA ALA A 33 -8.47 7.04 -8.22
C ALA A 33 -8.71 8.49 -8.64
N ARG A 34 -9.75 9.11 -8.07
CA ARG A 34 -9.90 10.57 -8.07
C ARG A 34 -9.08 11.15 -6.93
N ILE A 35 -7.91 11.70 -7.24
CA ILE A 35 -6.93 12.22 -6.28
C ILE A 35 -7.26 13.67 -5.94
N ILE A 36 -7.42 13.95 -4.64
CA ILE A 36 -7.53 15.29 -4.07
C ILE A 36 -6.31 15.48 -3.18
N ASP A 37 -5.44 16.45 -3.47
CA ASP A 37 -4.16 16.62 -2.76
C ASP A 37 -4.23 17.58 -1.56
N GLY A 38 -5.42 18.11 -1.26
CA GLY A 38 -5.64 19.06 -0.16
C GLY A 38 -5.16 20.49 -0.43
N THR A 39 -4.67 20.80 -1.63
CA THR A 39 -4.23 22.18 -2.00
C THR A 39 -5.38 23.11 -2.36
N GLY A 40 -6.59 22.56 -2.54
CA GLY A 40 -7.76 23.27 -3.07
C GLY A 40 -7.87 23.22 -4.60
N ALA A 41 -6.92 22.59 -5.29
CA ALA A 41 -7.04 22.29 -6.72
C ALA A 41 -8.18 21.29 -7.01
N PRO A 42 -8.76 21.31 -8.22
CA PRO A 42 -9.71 20.29 -8.66
C PRO A 42 -9.09 18.89 -8.60
N ALA A 43 -9.92 17.89 -8.31
CA ALA A 43 -9.47 16.50 -8.25
C ALA A 43 -8.96 16.01 -9.61
N VAL A 44 -7.91 15.18 -9.59
CA VAL A 44 -7.27 14.61 -10.79
C VAL A 44 -7.45 13.10 -10.81
N LEU A 45 -7.80 12.53 -11.97
CA LEU A 45 -7.82 11.08 -12.13
C LEU A 45 -6.40 10.56 -12.32
N GLY A 46 -6.02 9.52 -11.58
CA GLY A 46 -4.72 8.90 -11.75
C GLY A 46 -4.45 7.79 -10.75
N SER A 47 -3.18 7.45 -10.65
CA SER A 47 -2.67 6.38 -9.81
C SER A 47 -1.71 6.91 -8.76
N VAL A 48 -1.59 6.19 -7.64
CA VAL A 48 -0.69 6.49 -6.53
C VAL A 48 0.05 5.22 -6.17
N ARG A 49 1.39 5.29 -6.14
CA ARG A 49 2.23 4.18 -5.68
C ARG A 49 2.73 4.44 -4.27
N LEU A 50 2.68 3.39 -3.47
CA LEU A 50 3.05 3.37 -2.06
C LEU A 50 4.15 2.33 -1.84
N SER A 51 5.22 2.73 -1.16
CA SER A 51 6.19 1.81 -0.57
C SER A 51 6.06 1.89 0.94
N GLY A 52 5.41 0.90 1.55
CA GLY A 52 5.10 0.93 2.98
C GLY A 52 4.22 2.13 3.34
N ASP A 53 4.73 3.03 4.19
CA ASP A 53 4.03 4.22 4.69
C ASP A 53 4.21 5.49 3.83
N ARG A 54 4.88 5.37 2.69
CA ARG A 54 5.28 6.52 1.86
C ARG A 54 4.70 6.44 0.46
N ILE A 55 4.09 7.54 0.03
CA ILE A 55 3.79 7.81 -1.37
C ILE A 55 5.10 8.00 -2.13
N THR A 56 5.35 7.13 -3.11
CA THR A 56 6.57 7.14 -3.93
C THR A 56 6.33 7.74 -5.32
N ALA A 57 5.10 7.64 -5.85
CA ALA A 57 4.74 8.24 -7.13
C ALA A 57 3.25 8.58 -7.23
N LEU A 58 2.93 9.53 -8.11
CA LEU A 58 1.58 9.99 -8.46
C LEU A 58 1.47 10.18 -9.99
N GLY A 59 0.31 9.90 -10.58
CA GLY A 59 0.01 10.22 -11.98
C GLY A 59 -0.40 9.00 -12.81
N ASP A 60 -0.06 9.00 -14.10
CA ASP A 60 -0.27 7.84 -14.98
C ASP A 60 0.87 6.83 -14.77
N LEU A 61 0.62 5.82 -13.94
CA LEU A 61 1.61 4.84 -13.51
C LEU A 61 1.30 3.47 -14.12
N ALA A 62 2.29 2.87 -14.77
CA ALA A 62 2.22 1.49 -15.23
C ALA A 62 2.42 0.54 -14.03
N ALA A 63 1.64 -0.54 -14.00
CA ALA A 63 1.80 -1.60 -13.01
C ALA A 63 3.06 -2.43 -13.29
N ASP A 64 3.76 -2.77 -12.21
CA ASP A 64 4.85 -3.73 -12.21
C ASP A 64 4.33 -5.08 -11.69
N ASP A 65 4.93 -6.19 -12.11
CA ASP A 65 4.49 -7.54 -11.72
C ASP A 65 4.56 -7.81 -10.20
N ALA A 66 5.32 -7.00 -9.47
CA ALA A 66 5.47 -7.09 -8.02
C ALA A 66 4.47 -6.22 -7.24
N ASP A 67 3.68 -5.38 -7.92
CA ASP A 67 2.71 -4.51 -7.27
C ASP A 67 1.53 -5.31 -6.70
N HIS A 68 1.10 -4.94 -5.49
CA HIS A 68 -0.25 -5.19 -5.04
C HIS A 68 -1.17 -4.11 -5.63
N ILE A 69 -1.98 -4.50 -6.60
CA ILE A 69 -2.82 -3.56 -7.35
C ILE A 69 -4.20 -3.41 -6.68
N ILE A 70 -4.61 -2.16 -6.52
CA ILE A 70 -5.94 -1.79 -6.04
C ILE A 70 -6.62 -0.94 -7.12
N ASP A 71 -7.76 -1.38 -7.62
CA ASP A 71 -8.57 -0.60 -8.55
C ASP A 71 -9.52 0.32 -7.78
N ALA A 72 -9.24 1.63 -7.83
CA ALA A 72 -10.01 2.67 -7.16
C ALA A 72 -10.95 3.41 -8.12
N ASN A 73 -11.35 2.78 -9.23
CA ASN A 73 -12.30 3.37 -10.17
C ASN A 73 -13.60 3.81 -9.46
N GLY A 74 -13.94 5.09 -9.60
CA GLY A 74 -15.10 5.71 -8.95
C GLY A 74 -14.87 6.11 -7.48
N LEU A 75 -13.67 5.90 -6.94
CA LEU A 75 -13.32 6.20 -5.55
C LEU A 75 -12.38 7.42 -5.47
N VAL A 76 -12.32 8.04 -4.29
CA VAL A 76 -11.49 9.22 -4.02
C VAL A 76 -10.31 8.87 -3.13
N LEU A 77 -9.15 9.45 -3.42
CA LEU A 77 -7.95 9.38 -2.58
C LEU A 77 -7.60 10.78 -2.10
N ALA A 78 -7.58 11.01 -0.78
CA ALA A 78 -7.37 12.35 -0.21
C ALA A 78 -6.59 12.33 1.12
N PRO A 79 -5.77 13.36 1.43
CA PRO A 79 -5.05 13.50 2.68
C PRO A 79 -5.94 14.05 3.81
N GLY A 80 -5.47 13.94 5.06
CA GLY A 80 -6.06 14.61 6.22
C GLY A 80 -7.08 13.81 7.03
N MET A 81 -7.25 12.52 6.71
CA MET A 81 -8.04 11.60 7.51
C MET A 81 -7.16 10.96 8.61
N ILE A 82 -7.79 10.39 9.66
CA ILE A 82 -7.08 9.80 10.82
C ILE A 82 -6.23 8.58 10.44
N ALA A 83 -6.53 7.97 9.29
CA ALA A 83 -5.73 6.96 8.62
C ALA A 83 -4.80 7.60 7.58
N ASP A 84 -3.60 7.03 7.42
CA ASP A 84 -2.62 7.40 6.38
C ASP A 84 -3.21 7.21 4.98
N LEU A 85 -4.13 6.27 4.82
CA LEU A 85 -4.92 6.13 3.60
C LEU A 85 -6.31 5.57 3.87
N VAL A 86 -7.31 6.17 3.21
CA VAL A 86 -8.68 5.67 3.18
C VAL A 86 -9.15 5.64 1.74
N LEU A 87 -9.63 4.48 1.32
CA LEU A 87 -10.30 4.30 0.04
C LEU A 87 -11.81 4.18 0.29
N PHE A 88 -12.60 5.09 -0.26
CA PHE A 88 -14.04 5.17 -0.01
C PHE A 88 -14.83 5.63 -1.24
N ASN A 89 -16.11 5.25 -1.27
CA ASN A 89 -17.07 5.70 -2.26
C ASN A 89 -17.69 7.04 -1.80
N PRO A 90 -17.48 8.14 -2.52
CA PRO A 90 -17.96 9.46 -2.11
C PRO A 90 -19.50 9.59 -2.15
N ASP A 91 -20.19 8.78 -2.95
CA ASP A 91 -21.64 8.84 -3.08
C ASP A 91 -22.37 8.10 -1.95
N THR A 92 -21.69 7.16 -1.29
CA THR A 92 -22.29 6.30 -0.25
C THR A 92 -21.65 6.44 1.12
N VAL A 93 -20.53 7.17 1.24
CA VAL A 93 -19.84 7.32 2.53
C VAL A 93 -20.73 8.00 3.57
N THR A 94 -21.09 7.27 4.62
CA THR A 94 -21.84 7.79 5.76
C THR A 94 -21.53 7.02 7.04
N ASP A 95 -21.58 7.72 8.17
CA ASP A 95 -21.56 7.07 9.49
C ASP A 95 -22.93 6.43 9.79
N ARG A 96 -22.90 5.27 10.45
CA ARG A 96 -24.10 4.52 10.87
C ARG A 96 -24.18 4.36 12.40
N ALA A 97 -23.22 4.89 13.15
CA ALA A 97 -23.22 4.80 14.59
C ALA A 97 -24.44 5.51 15.20
N THR A 98 -25.04 4.88 16.20
CA THR A 98 -26.10 5.49 17.02
C THR A 98 -25.71 5.44 18.49
N THR A 99 -26.45 6.13 19.35
CA THR A 99 -26.23 6.02 20.81
C THR A 99 -26.41 4.58 21.31
N GLY A 100 -27.28 3.78 20.67
CA GLY A 100 -27.50 2.38 21.02
C GLY A 100 -26.50 1.41 20.40
N GLU A 101 -25.92 1.77 19.25
CA GLU A 101 -24.97 0.96 18.50
C GLU A 101 -23.75 1.81 18.09
N PRO A 102 -22.85 2.10 19.04
CA PRO A 102 -21.74 3.02 18.81
C PRO A 102 -20.64 2.45 17.91
N PHE A 103 -20.62 1.14 17.67
CA PHE A 103 -19.63 0.44 16.84
C PHE A 103 -20.20 -0.03 15.51
N ALA A 104 -21.32 0.52 15.06
CA ALA A 104 -21.86 0.21 13.75
C ALA A 104 -20.83 0.62 12.67
N PRO A 105 -20.50 -0.28 11.72
CA PRO A 105 -19.52 0.04 10.69
C PRO A 105 -20.02 1.19 9.81
N SER A 106 -19.13 2.04 9.33
CA SER A 106 -19.49 3.07 8.36
C SER A 106 -19.90 2.44 7.02
N GLU A 107 -20.74 3.12 6.25
CA GLU A 107 -21.01 2.78 4.85
C GLU A 107 -19.99 3.44 3.93
N GLY A 108 -19.73 2.86 2.76
CA GLY A 108 -18.90 3.46 1.72
C GLY A 108 -17.39 3.42 1.95
N ILE A 109 -16.91 3.03 3.15
CA ILE A 109 -15.48 2.82 3.41
C ILE A 109 -15.08 1.44 2.86
N HIS A 110 -14.28 1.44 1.79
CA HIS A 110 -13.81 0.21 1.15
C HIS A 110 -12.54 -0.33 1.82
N SER A 111 -11.60 0.54 2.16
CA SER A 111 -10.32 0.13 2.75
C SER A 111 -9.68 1.22 3.60
N VAL A 112 -8.99 0.80 4.67
CA VAL A 112 -8.28 1.68 5.59
C VAL A 112 -6.92 1.08 5.92
N TRP A 113 -5.88 1.90 5.82
CA TRP A 113 -4.53 1.60 6.27
C TRP A 113 -4.15 2.50 7.43
N VAL A 114 -3.55 1.89 8.45
CA VAL A 114 -2.97 2.60 9.58
C VAL A 114 -1.50 2.20 9.69
N ALA A 115 -0.60 3.18 9.63
CA ALA A 115 0.86 2.98 9.66
C ALA A 115 1.36 1.98 8.60
N GLY A 116 0.78 1.99 7.39
CA GLY A 116 1.13 1.08 6.30
C GLY A 116 0.56 -0.34 6.43
N GLU A 117 -0.19 -0.66 7.49
CA GLU A 117 -0.88 -1.95 7.63
C GLU A 117 -2.38 -1.80 7.37
N TRP A 118 -2.96 -2.82 6.76
CA TRP A 118 -4.40 -2.91 6.55
C TRP A 118 -5.14 -3.10 7.88
N VAL A 119 -6.07 -2.21 8.19
CA VAL A 119 -6.97 -2.35 9.35
C VAL A 119 -8.41 -2.61 8.95
N LEU A 120 -8.78 -2.28 7.71
CA LEU A 120 -10.05 -2.63 7.10
C LEU A 120 -9.87 -2.86 5.60
N GLN A 121 -10.43 -3.95 5.07
CA GLN A 121 -10.43 -4.26 3.63
C GLN A 121 -11.76 -4.91 3.24
N GLU A 122 -12.44 -4.39 2.22
CA GLU A 122 -13.70 -4.94 1.69
C GLU A 122 -14.80 -5.15 2.74
N GLY A 123 -14.79 -4.31 3.78
CA GLY A 123 -15.73 -4.39 4.92
C GLY A 123 -15.31 -5.35 6.04
N GLU A 124 -14.19 -6.06 5.88
CA GLU A 124 -13.59 -6.89 6.93
C GLU A 124 -12.59 -6.07 7.75
N VAL A 125 -12.65 -6.20 9.08
CA VAL A 125 -11.75 -5.51 10.01
C VAL A 125 -10.62 -6.45 10.41
N SER A 126 -9.38 -5.96 10.39
CA SER A 126 -8.20 -6.71 10.82
C SER A 126 -8.18 -6.93 12.34
N GLU A 127 -7.46 -7.95 12.79
CA GLU A 127 -7.12 -8.13 14.20
C GLU A 127 -5.99 -7.20 14.67
N THR A 128 -5.28 -6.55 13.74
CA THR A 128 -4.21 -5.60 14.04
C THR A 128 -4.74 -4.17 14.13
N PHE A 129 -4.30 -3.47 15.19
CA PHE A 129 -4.64 -2.07 15.46
C PHE A 129 -3.34 -1.27 15.71
N PRO A 130 -2.56 -0.98 14.65
CA PRO A 130 -1.26 -0.31 14.75
C PRO A 130 -1.37 1.18 15.14
N GLY A 131 -2.60 1.71 15.24
CA GLY A 131 -2.86 3.07 15.69
C GLY A 131 -2.34 3.36 17.09
N ARG A 132 -1.82 4.57 17.31
CA ARG A 132 -1.33 5.01 18.63
C ARG A 132 -2.27 6.02 19.25
N VAL A 133 -2.61 5.80 20.52
CA VAL A 133 -3.36 6.78 21.32
C VAL A 133 -2.48 8.02 21.56
N ILE A 134 -2.88 9.15 20.99
CA ILE A 134 -2.27 10.44 21.30
C ILE A 134 -2.87 10.92 22.62
N ARG A 135 -2.04 10.99 23.66
CA ARG A 135 -2.43 11.57 24.95
C ARG A 135 -2.02 13.03 24.97
N ARG A 136 -2.87 13.90 25.49
CA ARG A 136 -2.48 15.28 25.81
C ARG A 136 -1.38 15.22 26.87
N THR A 137 -0.15 15.53 26.50
CA THR A 137 0.88 15.91 27.49
C THR A 137 0.32 17.11 28.23
N SER A 138 0.16 17.01 29.56
CA SER A 138 -0.11 18.18 30.37
C SER A 138 0.93 19.25 30.01
N ALA A 139 0.48 20.40 29.49
CA ALA A 139 1.37 21.54 29.35
C ALA A 139 2.09 21.71 30.70
N GLN A 140 3.43 21.82 30.66
CA GLN A 140 4.15 22.17 31.89
C GLN A 140 3.52 23.45 32.46
N PRO A 141 3.25 23.47 33.77
CA PRO A 141 2.54 24.57 34.42
C PRO A 141 3.25 25.91 34.23
#